data_AF-A0A242C5Z0-F1
#
_entry.id   AF-A0A242C5Z0-F1
#
_cell.length_a   1.000
_cell.length_b   1.000
_cell.length_c   1.000
_cell.angle_alpha   90.00
_cell.angle_beta   90.00
_cell.angle_gamma   90.00
#
_symmetry.space_group_name_H-M   'P 1'
#
loop_
_entity.id
_entity.type
_entity.pdbx_description
1 polymer ?
#
loop_
_entity_poly.entity_id
_entity_poly.type
_entity_poly.pdbx_seq_one_letter_code
_entity_poly.pdbx_strand_id
1 'polypeptide(L)'
;MKNSNTEEITAVIEEVFLVAPEVMKIYNSKWAIVSFTVDGKKYVSENRIQVPMSCDVGSTIKIKYDSDHPTKVWNKSIFKF
;
A
#
# COMPACT_ATOMS: atom_id res chain seq x y z
N MET A 1 8.98 14.08 -18.67
CA MET A 1 8.47 13.18 -17.62
C MET A 1 7.13 12.65 -18.09
N LYS A 2 6.99 11.33 -18.32
CA LYS A 2 5.66 10.73 -18.51
C LYS A 2 4.90 10.92 -17.21
N ASN A 3 3.76 11.60 -17.23
CA ASN A 3 2.80 11.51 -16.14
C ASN A 3 2.34 10.04 -16.14
N SER A 4 2.76 9.26 -15.14
CA SER A 4 2.18 7.94 -14.93
C SER A 4 0.69 8.14 -14.65
N ASN A 5 -0.17 7.52 -15.46
CA ASN A 5 -1.60 7.51 -15.22
C ASN A 5 -1.82 6.72 -13.93
N THR A 6 -2.15 7.41 -12.85
CA THR A 6 -2.38 6.78 -11.55
C THR A 6 -3.85 6.81 -11.21
N GLU A 7 -4.36 5.68 -10.78
CA GLU A 7 -5.77 5.50 -10.40
C GLU A 7 -5.88 5.10 -8.94
N GLU A 8 -6.95 5.53 -8.27
CA GLU A 8 -7.21 5.17 -6.87
C GLU A 8 -8.02 3.87 -6.79
N ILE A 9 -7.61 2.96 -5.92
CA ILE A 9 -8.35 1.72 -5.66
C ILE A 9 -8.26 1.29 -4.20
N THR A 10 -9.23 0.48 -3.77
CA THR A 10 -9.18 -0.20 -2.47
C THR A 10 -8.40 -1.50 -2.63
N ALA A 11 -7.36 -1.66 -1.82
CA ALA A 11 -6.51 -2.84 -1.79
C ALA A 11 -6.58 -3.50 -0.41
N VAL A 12 -6.29 -4.80 -0.36
CA VAL A 12 -6.19 -5.62 0.85
C VAL A 12 -4.73 -5.84 1.18
N ILE A 13 -4.35 -5.70 2.45
CA ILE A 13 -2.99 -6.03 2.92
C ILE A 13 -2.81 -7.54 2.94
N GLU A 14 -1.81 -8.03 2.21
CA GLU A 14 -1.45 -9.45 2.16
C GLU A 14 -0.29 -9.76 3.11
N GLU A 15 0.67 -8.84 3.24
CA GLU A 15 1.83 -9.00 4.12
C GLU A 15 2.20 -7.67 4.78
N VAL A 16 2.71 -7.73 6.02
CA VAL A 16 3.21 -6.56 6.76
C VAL A 16 4.67 -6.75 7.19
N PHE A 17 5.42 -5.67 7.17
CA PHE A 17 6.82 -5.61 7.57
C PHE A 17 6.99 -4.48 8.58
N LEU A 18 7.62 -4.79 9.70
CA LEU A 18 8.00 -3.79 10.71
C LEU A 18 9.50 -3.50 10.60
N VAL A 19 9.86 -2.23 10.70
CA VAL A 19 11.28 -1.82 10.75
C VAL A 19 11.86 -2.05 12.15
N ALA A 20 11.04 -1.90 13.19
CA ALA A 20 11.40 -2.13 14.58
C ALA A 20 10.31 -2.96 15.30
N PRO A 21 10.53 -3.48 16.52
CA PRO A 21 9.48 -4.14 17.30
C PRO A 21 8.28 -3.20 17.56
N GLU A 22 7.08 -3.77 17.62
CA GLU A 22 5.81 -3.03 17.68
C GLU A 22 5.70 -2.06 18.88
N VAL A 23 6.41 -2.36 19.97
CA VAL A 23 6.50 -1.54 21.19
C VAL A 23 7.06 -0.13 20.95
N MET A 24 7.77 0.14 19.85
CA MET A 24 8.33 1.46 19.52
C MET A 24 7.47 2.27 18.53
N LYS A 25 6.19 2.52 18.87
CA LYS A 25 5.18 3.12 17.95
C LYS A 25 5.55 4.48 17.32
N ILE A 26 6.32 5.33 18.00
CA ILE A 26 6.57 6.73 17.57
C ILE A 26 7.64 6.82 16.46
N TYR A 27 8.48 5.80 16.31
CA TYR A 27 9.58 5.78 15.32
C TYR A 27 9.50 4.59 14.36
N ASN A 28 8.39 3.86 14.36
CA ASN A 28 8.25 2.64 13.57
C ASN A 28 7.37 2.89 12.35
N SER A 29 7.88 2.50 11.19
CA SER A 29 7.10 2.46 9.96
C SER A 29 6.65 1.02 9.72
N LYS A 30 5.34 0.81 9.59
CA LYS A 30 4.78 -0.43 9.07
C LYS A 30 4.71 -0.32 7.55
N TRP A 31 5.22 -1.31 6.86
CA TRP A 31 5.20 -1.43 5.40
C TRP A 31 4.34 -2.62 5.00
N ALA A 32 3.72 -2.57 3.83
CA ALA A 32 2.84 -3.64 3.38
C ALA A 32 3.02 -3.98 1.90
N ILE A 33 2.81 -5.26 1.58
CA ILE A 33 2.44 -5.74 0.24
C ILE A 33 0.92 -5.86 0.22
N VAL A 34 0.31 -5.40 -0.87
CA VAL A 34 -1.15 -5.33 -1.01
C VAL A 34 -1.62 -6.02 -2.29
N SER A 35 -2.87 -6.48 -2.28
CA SER A 35 -3.55 -6.97 -3.47
C SER A 35 -4.82 -6.21 -3.77
N PHE A 36 -5.21 -6.17 -5.03
CA PHE A 36 -6.43 -5.50 -5.48
C PHE A 36 -6.88 -6.08 -6.82
N THR A 37 -8.10 -5.77 -7.24
CA THR A 37 -8.68 -6.29 -8.49
C THR A 37 -9.07 -5.15 -9.41
N VAL A 38 -8.56 -5.17 -10.65
CA VAL A 38 -8.95 -4.26 -11.73
C VAL A 38 -9.51 -5.11 -12.87
N ASP A 39 -10.73 -4.81 -13.31
CA ASP A 39 -11.42 -5.51 -14.40
C ASP A 39 -11.42 -7.06 -14.24
N GLY A 40 -11.66 -7.52 -13.02
CA GLY A 40 -11.71 -8.96 -12.69
C GLY A 40 -10.35 -9.65 -12.56
N LYS A 41 -9.24 -8.94 -12.78
CA LYS A 41 -7.89 -9.48 -12.60
C LYS A 41 -7.28 -9.02 -11.28
N LYS A 42 -6.84 -9.98 -10.46
CA LYS A 42 -6.10 -9.72 -9.21
C LYS A 42 -4.65 -9.32 -9.52
N TYR A 43 -4.20 -8.26 -8.89
CA TYR A 43 -2.82 -7.79 -8.87
C TYR A 43 -2.28 -7.81 -7.45
N VAL A 44 -0.97 -8.03 -7.31
CA VAL A 44 -0.23 -7.91 -6.06
C VAL A 44 0.88 -6.90 -6.29
N SER A 45 1.08 -5.99 -5.35
CA SER A 45 2.11 -4.96 -5.46
C SER A 45 3.51 -5.56 -5.50
N GLU A 46 4.37 -5.08 -6.39
CA GLU A 46 5.79 -5.46 -6.41
C GLU A 46 6.61 -4.70 -5.36
N ASN A 47 6.20 -3.46 -5.07
CA ASN A 47 6.85 -2.60 -4.10
C ASN A 47 6.05 -2.56 -2.79
N ARG A 48 6.77 -2.37 -1.68
CA ARG A 48 6.14 -2.12 -0.39
C ARG A 48 5.68 -0.68 -0.29
N ILE A 49 4.59 -0.45 0.43
CA ILE A 49 4.11 0.89 0.77
C ILE A 49 3.98 1.07 2.28
N GLN A 50 4.19 2.29 2.75
CA GLN A 50 4.00 2.62 4.15
C GLN A 50 2.50 2.65 4.48
N VAL A 51 2.12 1.99 5.57
CA VAL A 51 0.76 1.89 6.07
C VAL A 51 0.69 2.31 7.54
N PRO A 52 -0.50 2.70 8.06
CA PRO A 52 -0.67 2.96 9.48
C PRO A 52 -0.28 1.75 10.34
N MET A 53 0.31 1.99 11.52
CA MET A 53 0.66 0.92 12.47
C MET A 53 -0.55 0.08 12.91
N SER A 54 -1.77 0.63 12.85
CA SER A 54 -3.03 -0.06 13.17
C SER A 54 -3.52 -1.02 12.08
N CYS A 55 -2.87 -1.08 10.92
CA CYS A 55 -3.26 -1.97 9.85
C CYS A 55 -2.55 -3.32 9.97
N ASP A 56 -3.28 -4.40 9.74
CA ASP A 56 -2.77 -5.77 9.75
C ASP A 56 -3.17 -6.51 8.47
N VAL A 57 -2.65 -7.73 8.29
CA VAL A 57 -3.04 -8.59 7.16
C VAL A 57 -4.57 -8.76 7.13
N GLY A 58 -5.15 -8.60 5.93
CA GLY A 58 -6.60 -8.56 5.72
C GLY A 58 -7.24 -7.18 5.83
N SER A 59 -6.53 -6.16 6.34
CA SER A 59 -7.04 -4.78 6.37
C SER A 59 -7.17 -4.22 4.96
N THR A 60 -8.18 -3.39 4.72
CA THR A 60 -8.35 -2.66 3.45
C THR A 60 -7.83 -1.24 3.54
N ILE A 61 -7.10 -0.79 2.53
CA ILE A 61 -6.58 0.59 2.43
C ILE A 61 -6.79 1.16 1.03
N LYS A 62 -6.85 2.50 0.92
CA LYS A 62 -6.82 3.17 -0.38
C LYS A 62 -5.38 3.41 -0.84
N ILE A 63 -5.10 3.00 -2.06
CA ILE A 63 -3.81 3.20 -2.72
C ILE A 63 -3.99 3.89 -4.06
N LYS A 64 -2.87 4.33 -4.64
CA LYS A 64 -2.77 4.64 -6.07
C LYS A 64 -1.97 3.55 -6.75
N TYR A 65 -2.39 3.11 -7.93
CA TYR A 65 -1.60 2.21 -8.79
C TYR A 65 -1.33 2.85 -10.14
N ASP A 66 -0.25 2.45 -10.80
CA ASP A 66 0.07 2.85 -12.18
C ASP A 66 -0.80 2.04 -13.15
N SER A 67 -1.69 2.67 -13.92
CA SER A 67 -2.60 1.97 -14.83
C SER A 67 -1.85 1.24 -15.94
N ASP A 68 -0.67 1.74 -16.34
CA ASP A 68 0.18 1.08 -17.33
C ASP A 68 0.93 -0.11 -16.70
N HIS A 69 1.29 0.00 -15.42
CA HIS A 69 2.05 -1.01 -14.66
C HIS A 69 1.40 -1.30 -13.28
N PRO A 70 0.29 -2.06 -13.22
CA PRO A 70 -0.54 -2.13 -12.01
C PRO A 70 0.15 -2.70 -10.77
N THR A 71 1.26 -3.41 -10.89
CA THR A 71 2.02 -3.89 -9.73
C THR A 71 2.74 -2.76 -8.98
N LYS A 72 2.91 -1.59 -9.59
CA LYS A 72 3.55 -0.43 -8.96
C LYS A 72 2.53 0.46 -8.27
N VAL A 73 2.68 0.61 -6.96
CA VAL A 73 1.68 1.27 -6.11
C VAL A 73 2.28 2.30 -5.17
N TRP A 74 1.45 3.25 -4.74
CA TRP A 74 1.79 4.27 -3.75
C TRP A 74 0.69 4.36 -2.70
N ASN A 75 1.10 4.62 -1.45
CA ASN A 75 0.15 5.00 -0.43
C ASN A 75 -0.44 6.38 -0.77
N LYS A 76 -1.70 6.59 -0.45
CA LYS A 76 -2.24 7.95 -0.38
C LYS A 76 -1.60 8.60 0.84
N SER A 77 -0.85 9.70 0.65
CA SER A 77 -0.11 10.39 1.73
C SER A 77 -0.91 10.38 3.04
N ILE A 78 -0.36 9.69 4.05
CA ILE A 78 -0.97 9.54 5.38
C ILE A 78 -0.76 10.82 6.21
N PHE A 79 0.10 11.73 5.78
CA PHE A 79 0.37 12.99 6.47
C PHE A 79 -0.61 14.09 6.04
N LYS A 80 -1.71 14.21 6.79
CA LYS A 80 -2.25 15.54 7.14
C LYS A 80 -1.66 15.88 8.50
N PHE A 81 -0.71 16.81 8.52
CA PHE A 81 -0.39 17.54 9.75
C PHE A 81 -1.55 18.48 10.08
#